data_AF-A0A938IKW7-F1
#
_entry.id   AF-A0A938IKW7-F1
#
_cell.length_a   1.000
_cell.length_b   1.000
_cell.length_c   1.000
_cell.angle_alpha   90.00
_cell.angle_beta   90.00
_cell.angle_gamma   90.00
#
_symmetry.space_group_name_H-M   'P 1'
#
loop_
_entity.id
_entity.type
_entity.pdbx_description
1 polymer ?
#
loop_
_entity_poly.entity_id
_entity_poly.type
_entity_poly.pdbx_seq_one_letter_code
_entity_poly.pdbx_strand_id
1 'polypeptide(L)'
;MPIDVQRVASAGLSDEIVSAWRRLALGFPTWRSPFFDPDFTRAVASVRDDVGIAVVRDAGGISGVLPFMWDTESIGRPIGGAMCDFHGPVFDLAGSFPIDETMAACGLRRWSFTHLVDPADQFRRHTVRCGTSPYADLSEGFEPYRRALEQAGHQSLKQTWRAARVIERDIGPIEFREIDDDPESFERLAQWKSDQYRRT
;
A
#
# COMPACT_ATOMS: atom_id res chain seq x y z
N MET A 1 -29.84 -7.99 5.87
CA MET A 1 -30.13 -6.56 6.14
C MET A 1 -29.51 -5.74 5.02
N PRO A 2 -30.06 -4.58 4.63
CA PRO A 2 -29.53 -3.84 3.50
C PRO A 2 -28.13 -3.32 3.86
N ILE A 3 -27.16 -3.68 3.02
CA ILE A 3 -25.84 -3.07 2.99
C ILE A 3 -26.00 -1.71 2.33
N ASP A 4 -25.46 -0.67 2.96
CA ASP A 4 -25.39 0.67 2.39
C ASP A 4 -23.97 0.93 1.91
N VAL A 5 -23.81 1.41 0.67
CA VAL A 5 -22.51 1.77 0.12
C VAL A 5 -22.55 3.17 -0.45
N GLN A 6 -21.59 3.99 -0.02
CA GLN A 6 -21.47 5.37 -0.45
C GLN A 6 -20.04 5.69 -0.87
N ARG A 7 -19.91 6.50 -1.93
CA ARG A 7 -18.63 7.10 -2.30
C ARG A 7 -18.47 8.43 -1.58
N VAL A 8 -17.40 8.56 -0.81
CA VAL A 8 -17.00 9.78 -0.13
C VAL A 8 -15.75 10.35 -0.82
N ALA A 9 -15.69 11.67 -0.98
CA ALA A 9 -14.47 12.35 -1.44
C ALA A 9 -13.39 12.29 -0.34
N SER A 10 -12.12 12.37 -0.70
CA SER A 10 -11.05 12.32 0.32
C SER A 10 -11.14 13.44 1.37
N ALA A 11 -11.57 14.65 0.96
CA ALA A 11 -11.86 15.76 1.87
C ALA A 11 -13.00 15.45 2.86
N GLY A 12 -13.80 14.41 2.60
CA GLY A 12 -14.87 13.92 3.46
C GLY A 12 -14.47 12.76 4.39
N LEU A 13 -13.17 12.48 4.57
CA LEU A 13 -12.68 11.54 5.59
C LEU A 13 -12.95 12.07 7.00
N SER A 14 -14.16 11.82 7.49
CA SER A 14 -14.57 12.13 8.86
C SER A 14 -13.80 11.27 9.88
N ASP A 15 -13.74 11.74 11.12
CA ASP A 15 -13.12 11.01 12.23
C ASP A 15 -13.77 9.63 12.46
N GLU A 16 -15.06 9.50 12.14
CA GLU A 16 -15.79 8.23 12.17
C GLU A 16 -15.19 7.22 11.18
N ILE A 17 -15.01 7.62 9.92
CA ILE A 17 -14.46 6.75 8.87
C ILE A 17 -13.02 6.37 9.20
N VAL A 18 -12.21 7.34 9.61
CA VAL A 18 -10.80 7.12 9.97
C VAL A 18 -10.68 6.13 11.13
N SER A 19 -11.48 6.32 12.19
CA SER A 19 -11.46 5.44 13.36
C SER A 19 -11.93 4.03 13.01
N ALA A 20 -13.01 3.92 12.22
CA ALA A 20 -13.51 2.62 11.77
C ALA A 20 -12.51 1.89 10.87
N TRP A 21 -11.91 2.58 9.90
CA TRP A 21 -10.90 2.03 9.02
C TRP A 21 -9.70 1.48 9.82
N ARG A 22 -9.10 2.30 10.69
CA ARG A 22 -7.97 1.87 11.53
C ARG A 22 -8.33 0.68 12.42
N ARG A 23 -9.56 0.63 12.95
CA ARG A 23 -10.06 -0.52 13.71
C ARG A 23 -10.16 -1.78 12.84
N LEU A 24 -10.74 -1.69 11.64
CA LEU A 24 -10.86 -2.82 10.71
C LEU A 24 -9.49 -3.35 10.29
N ALA A 25 -8.51 -2.46 10.07
CA ALA A 25 -7.14 -2.81 9.72
C ALA A 25 -6.43 -3.66 10.78
N LEU A 26 -6.88 -3.63 12.05
CA LEU A 26 -6.32 -4.51 13.10
C LEU A 26 -6.64 -5.99 12.86
N GLY A 27 -7.70 -6.30 12.12
CA GLY A 27 -8.20 -7.65 11.85
C GLY A 27 -7.29 -8.49 10.96
N PHE A 28 -6.37 -7.87 10.21
CA PHE A 28 -5.41 -8.59 9.37
C PHE A 28 -4.03 -7.92 9.38
N PRO A 29 -2.93 -8.62 9.70
CA PRO A 29 -1.61 -8.01 9.85
C PRO A 29 -1.14 -7.18 8.64
N THR A 30 -1.40 -7.63 7.41
CA THR A 30 -0.97 -6.91 6.20
C THR A 30 -1.67 -5.56 6.04
N TRP A 31 -2.89 -5.39 6.57
CA TRP A 31 -3.59 -4.10 6.55
C TRP A 31 -2.99 -3.05 7.49
N ARG A 32 -1.99 -3.41 8.30
CA ARG A 32 -1.24 -2.45 9.14
C ARG A 32 -0.13 -1.73 8.36
N SER A 33 0.06 -2.06 7.08
CA SER A 33 0.95 -1.33 6.19
C SER A 33 0.45 0.12 6.00
N PRO A 34 1.36 1.11 5.87
CA PRO A 34 0.99 2.49 5.56
C PRO A 34 0.09 2.66 4.33
N PHE A 35 0.18 1.76 3.35
CA PHE A 35 -0.67 1.79 2.15
C PHE A 35 -2.17 1.58 2.43
N PHE A 36 -2.50 0.98 3.57
CA PHE A 36 -3.87 0.78 4.04
C PHE A 36 -4.28 1.80 5.12
N ASP A 37 -3.40 2.74 5.51
CA ASP A 37 -3.79 3.79 6.46
C ASP A 37 -4.56 4.93 5.76
N PRO A 38 -5.61 5.50 6.40
CA PRO A 38 -6.31 6.67 5.87
C PRO A 38 -5.38 7.83 5.48
N ASP A 39 -4.28 8.05 6.19
CA ASP A 39 -3.37 9.17 5.96
C ASP A 39 -2.61 9.03 4.63
N PHE A 40 -2.34 7.81 4.16
CA PHE A 40 -1.81 7.61 2.81
C PHE A 40 -2.81 8.06 1.74
N THR A 41 -4.10 7.73 1.91
CA THR A 41 -5.16 8.17 0.99
C THR A 41 -5.33 9.70 1.01
N ARG A 42 -5.22 10.32 2.19
CA ARG A 42 -5.19 11.79 2.32
C ARG A 42 -4.00 12.41 1.59
N ALA A 43 -2.81 11.84 1.76
CA ALA A 43 -1.60 12.31 1.10
C ALA A 43 -1.72 12.22 -0.43
N VAL A 44 -2.31 11.15 -0.98
CA VAL A 44 -2.54 11.05 -2.43
C VAL A 44 -3.57 12.07 -2.91
N ALA A 45 -4.64 12.29 -2.15
CA ALA A 45 -5.69 13.23 -2.51
C ALA A 45 -5.30 14.71 -2.38
N SER A 46 -4.20 15.03 -1.67
CA SER A 46 -3.71 16.42 -1.61
C SER A 46 -3.09 16.87 -2.93
N VAL A 47 -2.77 15.94 -3.82
CA VAL A 47 -2.14 16.19 -5.13
C VAL A 47 -2.93 15.60 -6.31
N ARG A 48 -4.12 15.05 -6.07
CA ARG A 48 -4.97 14.42 -7.09
C ARG A 48 -6.45 14.64 -6.82
N ASP A 49 -7.21 14.90 -7.89
CA ASP A 49 -8.66 15.12 -7.84
C ASP A 49 -9.48 13.84 -8.13
N ASP A 50 -8.85 12.79 -8.62
CA ASP A 50 -9.48 11.54 -9.04
C ASP A 50 -9.50 10.47 -7.92
N VAL A 51 -9.58 10.91 -6.66
CA VAL A 51 -9.55 10.04 -5.47
C VAL A 51 -10.93 9.89 -4.85
N GLY A 52 -11.29 8.65 -4.52
CA GLY A 52 -12.56 8.31 -3.86
C GLY A 52 -12.40 7.21 -2.85
N ILE A 53 -13.35 7.16 -1.91
CA ILE A 53 -13.36 6.19 -0.83
C ILE A 53 -14.75 5.59 -0.81
N ALA A 54 -14.86 4.31 -1.13
CA ALA A 54 -16.09 3.58 -0.88
C ALA A 54 -16.18 3.27 0.62
N VAL A 55 -17.29 3.61 1.24
CA VAL A 55 -17.59 3.29 2.63
C VAL A 55 -18.80 2.35 2.64
N VAL A 56 -18.60 1.15 3.18
CA VAL A 56 -19.61 0.12 3.32
C VAL A 56 -20.12 0.15 4.76
N ARG A 57 -21.44 0.19 4.92
CA ARG A 57 -22.11 0.18 6.21
C ARG A 57 -23.10 -0.98 6.30
N ASP A 58 -23.16 -1.56 7.50
CA ASP A 58 -24.20 -2.50 7.90
C ASP A 58 -24.84 -2.05 9.23
N ALA A 59 -25.58 -2.95 9.89
CA ALA A 59 -26.26 -2.67 11.16
C ALA A 59 -25.30 -2.27 12.30
N GLY A 60 -24.04 -2.69 12.25
CA GLY A 60 -23.00 -2.39 13.22
C GLY A 60 -22.19 -1.11 12.92
N GLY A 61 -22.50 -0.42 11.82
CA GLY A 61 -21.79 0.78 11.38
C GLY A 61 -20.91 0.52 10.17
N ILE A 62 -19.76 1.19 10.08
CA ILE A 62 -18.81 1.01 8.97
C ILE A 62 -18.16 -0.37 9.08
N SER A 63 -18.44 -1.23 8.10
CA SER A 63 -17.95 -2.60 8.01
C SER A 63 -16.94 -2.81 6.90
N GLY A 64 -16.71 -1.82 6.04
CA GLY A 64 -15.67 -1.89 5.03
C GLY A 64 -15.34 -0.55 4.40
N VAL A 65 -14.13 -0.46 3.87
CA VAL A 65 -13.64 0.69 3.12
C VAL A 65 -12.79 0.23 1.94
N LEU A 66 -12.89 0.93 0.83
CA LEU A 66 -12.00 0.76 -0.32
C LEU A 66 -11.58 2.14 -0.83
N PRO A 67 -10.32 2.57 -0.61
CA PRO A 67 -9.78 3.73 -1.30
C PRO A 67 -9.42 3.35 -2.73
N PHE A 68 -9.73 4.22 -3.67
CA PHE A 68 -9.43 4.03 -5.08
C PHE A 68 -9.19 5.35 -5.80
N MET A 69 -8.53 5.26 -6.95
CA MET A 69 -8.56 6.31 -7.96
C MET A 69 -9.42 5.87 -9.15
N TRP A 70 -9.83 6.77 -10.03
CA TRP A 70 -10.48 6.40 -11.29
C TRP A 70 -9.91 7.16 -12.48
N ASP A 71 -9.94 6.54 -13.66
CA ASP A 71 -9.63 7.23 -14.91
C ASP A 71 -10.91 7.75 -15.61
N THR A 72 -10.74 8.43 -16.74
CA THR A 72 -11.83 9.00 -17.54
C THR A 72 -12.81 7.96 -18.08
N GLU A 73 -12.47 6.66 -18.06
CA GLU A 73 -13.33 5.56 -18.48
C GLU A 73 -14.10 4.93 -17.31
N SER A 74 -14.04 5.54 -16.13
CA SER A 74 -14.62 5.02 -14.89
C SER A 74 -14.04 3.66 -14.48
N ILE A 75 -12.75 3.44 -14.77
CA ILE A 75 -12.02 2.27 -14.29
C ILE A 75 -11.38 2.60 -12.95
N GLY A 76 -11.78 1.88 -11.90
CA GLY A 76 -11.18 1.97 -10.59
C GLY A 76 -9.74 1.44 -10.60
N ARG A 77 -8.85 2.13 -9.89
CA ARG A 77 -7.42 1.85 -9.78
C ARG A 77 -6.98 1.86 -8.30
N PRO A 78 -5.87 1.19 -7.97
CA PRO A 78 -5.28 1.29 -6.63
C PRO A 78 -5.02 2.75 -6.25
N ILE A 79 -5.34 3.15 -5.02
CA ILE A 79 -4.91 4.44 -4.49
C ILE A 79 -3.38 4.54 -4.53
N GLY A 80 -2.83 5.68 -4.97
CA GLY A 80 -1.38 5.88 -5.10
C GLY A 80 -0.73 5.21 -6.31
N GLY A 81 -1.47 4.40 -7.09
CA GLY A 81 -1.00 3.81 -8.34
C GLY A 81 0.29 3.01 -8.16
N ALA A 82 1.33 3.33 -8.94
CA ALA A 82 2.62 2.64 -8.88
C ALA A 82 3.41 2.84 -7.57
N MET A 83 2.98 3.79 -6.71
CA MET A 83 3.59 4.02 -5.40
C MET A 83 2.96 3.18 -4.29
N CYS A 84 1.95 2.35 -4.61
CA CYS A 84 1.21 1.54 -3.67
C CYS A 84 1.49 0.06 -3.94
N ASP A 85 2.38 -0.53 -3.14
CA ASP A 85 2.82 -1.93 -3.36
C ASP A 85 1.73 -2.95 -3.04
N PHE A 86 0.80 -2.61 -2.14
CA PHE A 86 -0.31 -3.47 -1.76
C PHE A 86 -1.56 -2.64 -1.57
N HIS A 87 -2.68 -3.14 -2.06
CA HIS A 87 -3.96 -2.46 -1.92
C HIS A 87 -5.11 -3.44 -1.84
N GLY A 88 -6.32 -2.93 -1.65
CA GLY A 88 -7.54 -3.72 -1.56
C GLY A 88 -8.52 -3.12 -0.56
N PRO A 89 -9.70 -3.74 -0.41
CA PRO A 89 -10.63 -3.34 0.63
C PRO A 89 -10.08 -3.72 2.01
N VAL A 90 -10.38 -2.90 3.01
CA VAL A 90 -10.23 -3.20 4.43
C VAL A 90 -11.62 -3.36 5.01
N PHE A 91 -11.94 -4.52 5.55
CA PHE A 91 -13.32 -4.84 5.93
C PHE A 91 -13.39 -5.87 7.07
N ASP A 92 -14.58 -6.01 7.64
CA ASP A 92 -14.82 -7.00 8.68
C ASP A 92 -14.78 -8.41 8.09
N LEU A 93 -13.77 -9.18 8.49
CA LEU A 93 -13.55 -10.56 8.04
C LEU A 93 -14.61 -11.56 8.52
N ALA A 94 -15.48 -11.18 9.46
CA ALA A 94 -16.66 -11.98 9.79
C ALA A 94 -17.71 -11.97 8.66
N GLY A 95 -17.64 -10.99 7.76
CA GLY A 95 -18.51 -10.84 6.60
C GLY A 95 -17.76 -10.93 5.26
N SER A 96 -18.41 -10.42 4.21
CA SER A 96 -17.85 -10.32 2.86
C SER A 96 -17.85 -8.88 2.38
N PHE A 97 -16.86 -8.49 1.58
CA PHE A 97 -16.85 -7.18 0.95
C PHE A 97 -17.80 -7.14 -0.25
N PRO A 98 -18.82 -6.26 -0.26
CA PRO A 98 -19.85 -6.20 -1.30
C PRO A 98 -19.32 -5.45 -2.54
N ILE A 99 -18.46 -6.11 -3.32
CA ILE A 99 -17.75 -5.45 -4.42
C ILE A 99 -18.67 -4.96 -5.54
N ASP A 100 -19.73 -5.70 -5.86
CA ASP A 100 -20.63 -5.36 -6.97
C ASP A 100 -21.45 -4.10 -6.61
N GLU A 101 -22.00 -4.05 -5.40
CA GLU A 101 -22.67 -2.87 -4.84
C GLU A 101 -21.71 -1.69 -4.70
N THR A 102 -20.46 -1.96 -4.29
CA THR A 102 -19.41 -0.94 -4.17
C THR A 102 -19.08 -0.30 -5.51
N MET A 103 -18.90 -1.11 -6.56
CA MET A 103 -18.64 -0.60 -7.90
C MET A 103 -19.81 0.23 -8.42
N ALA A 104 -21.05 -0.25 -8.24
CA ALA A 104 -22.25 0.47 -8.64
C ALA A 104 -22.39 1.82 -7.93
N ALA A 105 -22.26 1.85 -6.60
CA ALA A 105 -22.34 3.06 -5.79
C ALA A 105 -21.24 4.09 -6.12
N CYS A 106 -20.07 3.60 -6.54
CA CYS A 106 -18.94 4.44 -6.93
C CYS A 106 -18.95 4.87 -8.40
N GLY A 107 -19.91 4.39 -9.20
CA GLY A 107 -19.99 4.65 -10.64
C GLY A 107 -18.85 4.00 -11.44
N LEU A 108 -18.27 2.91 -10.94
CA LEU A 108 -17.17 2.21 -11.58
C LEU A 108 -17.69 1.14 -12.53
N ARG A 109 -17.16 1.14 -13.76
CA ARG A 109 -17.49 0.12 -14.78
C ARG A 109 -16.61 -1.12 -14.67
N ARG A 110 -15.39 -0.93 -14.19
CA ARG A 110 -14.38 -1.96 -13.97
C ARG A 110 -13.51 -1.56 -12.79
N TRP A 111 -12.99 -2.53 -12.07
CA TRP A 111 -11.89 -2.32 -11.13
C TRP A 111 -10.67 -3.09 -11.62
N SER A 112 -9.55 -2.40 -11.80
CA SER A 112 -8.27 -2.98 -12.19
C SER A 112 -7.33 -2.92 -11.01
N PHE A 113 -6.73 -4.05 -10.67
CA PHE A 113 -5.86 -4.18 -9.51
C PHE A 113 -4.59 -4.98 -9.83
N THR A 114 -3.55 -4.74 -9.03
CA THR A 114 -2.31 -5.52 -9.00
C THR A 114 -1.81 -5.53 -7.56
N HIS A 115 -1.20 -6.63 -7.10
CA HIS A 115 -0.82 -6.81 -5.68
C HIS A 115 -2.00 -6.62 -4.70
N LEU A 116 -3.16 -7.18 -5.05
CA LEU A 116 -4.35 -7.19 -4.20
C LEU A 116 -4.14 -8.06 -2.95
N VAL A 117 -4.47 -7.51 -1.77
CA VAL A 117 -4.52 -8.25 -0.51
C VAL A 117 -5.93 -8.79 -0.31
N ASP A 118 -6.09 -10.11 -0.42
CA ASP A 118 -7.38 -10.82 -0.36
C ASP A 118 -7.37 -11.91 0.74
N PRO A 119 -7.46 -11.52 2.03
CA PRO A 119 -7.37 -12.46 3.15
C PRO A 119 -8.54 -13.47 3.23
N ALA A 120 -9.64 -13.21 2.51
CA ALA A 120 -10.84 -14.04 2.51
C ALA A 120 -11.07 -14.79 1.19
N ASP A 121 -10.10 -14.78 0.27
CA ASP A 121 -10.16 -15.41 -1.06
C ASP A 121 -11.40 -15.00 -1.90
N GLN A 122 -11.94 -13.80 -1.65
CA GLN A 122 -13.20 -13.32 -2.27
C GLN A 122 -13.03 -12.93 -3.74
N PHE A 123 -11.84 -12.50 -4.13
CA PHE A 123 -11.53 -11.96 -5.44
C PHE A 123 -10.83 -12.96 -6.36
N ARG A 124 -10.57 -14.18 -5.90
CA ARG A 124 -9.89 -15.23 -6.67
C ARG A 124 -10.45 -15.45 -8.07
N ARG A 125 -11.78 -15.43 -8.22
CA ARG A 125 -12.46 -15.58 -9.53
C ARG A 125 -12.15 -14.45 -10.51
N HIS A 126 -11.71 -13.30 -10.02
CA HIS A 126 -11.38 -12.10 -10.78
C HIS A 126 -9.86 -11.93 -10.97
N THR A 127 -9.06 -12.83 -10.40
CA THR A 127 -7.59 -12.75 -10.42
C THR A 127 -7.01 -13.52 -11.59
N VAL A 128 -6.27 -12.82 -12.46
CA VAL A 128 -5.61 -13.42 -13.62
C VAL A 128 -4.29 -14.11 -13.24
N ARG A 129 -3.56 -13.55 -12.28
CA ARG A 129 -2.26 -14.06 -11.83
C ARG A 129 -2.08 -13.82 -10.34
N CYS A 130 -1.61 -14.85 -9.65
CA CYS A 130 -1.07 -14.75 -8.31
C CYS A 130 0.46 -14.90 -8.34
N GLY A 131 1.15 -14.26 -7.42
CA GLY A 131 2.60 -14.36 -7.27
C GLY A 131 3.01 -14.02 -5.85
N THR A 132 4.20 -14.45 -5.47
CA THR A 132 4.82 -14.06 -4.20
C THR A 132 5.47 -12.69 -4.35
N SER A 133 5.21 -11.80 -3.40
CA SER A 133 5.95 -10.53 -3.29
C SER A 133 7.09 -10.72 -2.28
N PRO A 134 8.33 -10.34 -2.61
CA PRO A 134 9.45 -10.48 -1.68
C PRO A 134 9.33 -9.43 -0.56
N TYR A 135 9.47 -9.88 0.69
CA TYR A 135 9.58 -9.00 1.86
C TYR A 135 10.72 -9.45 2.75
N ALA A 136 11.34 -8.51 3.47
CA ALA A 136 12.30 -8.82 4.51
C ALA A 136 11.54 -9.04 5.82
N ASP A 137 11.48 -10.29 6.28
CA ASP A 137 10.95 -10.59 7.60
C ASP A 137 12.00 -10.30 8.68
N LEU A 138 11.82 -9.20 9.38
CA LEU A 138 12.68 -8.77 10.48
C LEU A 138 11.98 -8.94 11.84
N SER A 139 10.89 -9.71 11.91
CA SER A 139 10.12 -9.89 13.16
C SER A 139 10.95 -10.53 14.28
N GLU A 140 11.94 -11.35 13.95
CA GLU A 140 12.92 -11.92 14.88
C GLU A 140 14.24 -11.13 14.95
N GLY A 141 14.32 -9.97 14.28
CA GLY A 141 15.51 -9.15 14.17
C GLY A 141 16.42 -9.49 12.99
N PHE A 142 17.47 -8.67 12.82
CA PHE A 142 18.35 -8.73 11.65
C PHE A 142 19.22 -9.99 11.58
N GLU A 143 19.74 -10.48 12.72
CA GLU A 143 20.66 -11.62 12.72
C GLU A 143 20.01 -12.96 12.32
N PRO A 144 18.79 -13.30 12.81
CA PRO A 144 18.04 -14.44 12.29
C PRO A 144 17.76 -14.31 10.79
N TYR A 145 17.30 -13.14 10.33
CA TYR A 145 17.06 -12.86 8.90
C TYR A 145 18.31 -13.09 8.05
N ARG A 146 19.46 -12.54 8.47
CA ARG A 146 20.74 -12.72 7.78
C ARG A 146 21.13 -14.19 7.66
N ARG A 147 21.02 -14.96 8.76
CA ARG A 147 21.36 -16.38 8.76
C ARG A 147 20.45 -17.18 7.81
N ALA A 148 19.15 -16.86 7.79
CA ALA A 148 18.21 -17.48 6.86
C ALA A 148 18.60 -17.22 5.40
N LEU A 149 18.98 -15.98 5.06
CA LEU A 149 19.47 -15.64 3.71
C LEU A 149 20.74 -16.41 3.33
N GLU A 150 21.69 -16.53 4.25
CA GLU A 150 22.94 -17.27 4.03
C GLU A 150 22.69 -18.77 3.81
N GLN A 151 21.80 -19.37 4.61
CA GLN A 151 21.39 -20.76 4.47
C GLN A 151 20.66 -21.03 3.16
N ALA A 152 19.85 -20.08 2.69
CA ALA A 152 19.20 -20.11 1.39
C ALA A 152 20.15 -19.81 0.22
N GLY A 153 21.44 -19.54 0.48
CA GLY A 153 22.46 -19.33 -0.55
C GLY A 153 22.47 -17.93 -1.16
N HIS A 154 21.68 -16.98 -0.64
CA HIS A 154 21.68 -15.61 -1.13
C HIS A 154 23.02 -14.92 -0.86
N GLN A 155 23.59 -14.28 -1.89
CA GLN A 155 24.86 -13.56 -1.80
C GLN A 155 24.68 -12.04 -1.68
N SER A 156 23.44 -11.54 -1.65
CA SER A 156 23.11 -10.11 -1.67
C SER A 156 23.82 -9.34 -0.55
N LEU A 157 23.74 -9.82 0.70
CA LEU A 157 24.38 -9.14 1.84
C LEU A 157 25.91 -9.11 1.73
N LYS A 158 26.54 -10.20 1.28
CA LYS A 158 28.00 -10.23 1.06
C LYS A 158 28.43 -9.26 -0.03
N GLN A 159 27.65 -9.15 -1.11
CA GLN A 159 27.89 -8.19 -2.18
C GLN A 159 27.72 -6.75 -1.68
N THR A 160 26.65 -6.46 -0.92
CA THR A 160 26.41 -5.15 -0.31
C THR A 160 27.56 -4.73 0.60
N TRP A 161 28.02 -5.61 1.49
CA TRP A 161 29.16 -5.28 2.37
C TRP A 161 30.50 -5.17 1.64
N ARG A 162 30.68 -5.90 0.53
CA ARG A 162 31.84 -5.70 -0.33
C ARG A 162 31.80 -4.32 -1.00
N ALA A 163 30.64 -3.91 -1.51
CA ALA A 163 30.45 -2.59 -2.10
C ALA A 163 30.67 -1.47 -1.07
N ALA A 164 30.15 -1.62 0.15
CA ALA A 164 30.38 -0.67 1.24
C ALA A 164 31.88 -0.46 1.52
N ARG A 165 32.67 -1.53 1.66
CA ARG A 165 34.12 -1.43 1.87
C ARG A 165 34.87 -0.75 0.72
N VAL A 166 34.41 -0.93 -0.52
CA VAL A 166 34.99 -0.26 -1.69
C VAL A 166 34.71 1.24 -1.63
N ILE A 167 33.48 1.63 -1.31
CA ILE A 167 33.08 3.03 -1.13
C ILE A 167 33.89 3.67 0.02
N GLU A 168 34.01 2.98 1.16
CA GLU A 168 34.77 3.47 2.31
C GLU A 168 36.25 3.70 2.00
N ARG A 169 36.85 2.82 1.20
CA ARG A 169 38.26 2.92 0.78
C ARG A 169 38.48 4.04 -0.25
N ASP A 170 37.61 4.14 -1.25
CA ASP A 170 37.84 4.98 -2.44
C ASP A 170 37.23 6.39 -2.33
N ILE A 171 36.20 6.56 -1.50
CA ILE A 171 35.43 7.81 -1.39
C ILE A 171 35.49 8.36 0.03
N GLY A 172 35.24 7.52 1.04
CA GLY A 172 35.23 7.92 2.44
C GLY A 172 34.17 7.21 3.28
N PRO A 173 34.13 7.46 4.61
CA PRO A 173 33.29 6.72 5.55
C PRO A 173 31.80 6.79 5.19
N ILE A 174 31.08 5.68 5.38
CA ILE A 174 29.64 5.60 5.20
C ILE A 174 28.95 5.86 6.53
N GLU A 175 27.97 6.76 6.52
CA GLU A 175 27.06 6.99 7.65
C GLU A 175 25.65 6.54 7.24
N PHE A 176 24.97 5.83 8.14
CA PHE A 176 23.54 5.52 8.01
C PHE A 176 22.77 6.29 9.08
N ARG A 177 21.80 7.09 8.63
CA ARG A 177 20.82 7.75 9.50
C ARG A 177 19.45 7.19 9.17
N GLU A 178 18.76 6.68 10.20
CA GLU A 178 17.41 6.12 10.04
C GLU A 178 16.38 7.19 9.68
N ILE A 179 16.47 8.34 10.33
CA ILE A 179 15.67 9.52 10.05
C ILE A 179 16.65 10.65 9.70
N ASP A 180 16.53 11.17 8.49
CA ASP A 180 17.22 12.36 8.03
C ASP A 180 16.16 13.37 7.62
N ASP A 181 16.02 14.45 8.41
CA ASP A 181 15.06 15.52 8.20
C ASP A 181 15.64 16.70 7.39
N ASP A 182 16.87 16.55 6.87
CA ASP A 182 17.50 17.52 5.99
C ASP A 182 16.73 17.64 4.65
N PRO A 183 16.14 18.81 4.34
CA PRO A 183 15.45 19.02 3.07
C PRO A 183 16.37 18.84 1.85
N GLU A 184 17.67 19.10 1.98
CA GLU A 184 18.62 18.95 0.87
C GLU A 184 18.85 17.48 0.50
N SER A 185 18.87 16.58 1.50
CA SER A 185 18.94 15.13 1.27
C SER A 185 17.75 14.63 0.46
N PHE A 186 16.54 15.09 0.80
CA PHE A 186 15.33 14.74 0.07
C PHE A 186 15.34 15.26 -1.37
N GLU A 187 15.67 16.55 -1.57
CA GLU A 187 15.73 17.16 -2.91
C GLU A 187 16.74 16.44 -3.80
N ARG A 188 17.90 16.06 -3.25
CA ARG A 188 18.92 15.28 -3.96
C ARG A 188 18.41 13.91 -4.39
N LEU A 189 17.70 13.20 -3.52
CA LEU A 189 17.08 11.91 -3.85
C LEU A 189 16.04 12.08 -4.97
N ALA A 190 15.18 13.10 -4.88
CA ALA A 190 14.16 13.40 -5.88
C ALA A 190 14.78 13.72 -7.25
N GLN A 191 15.87 14.51 -7.26
CA GLN A 191 16.63 14.81 -8.47
C GLN A 191 17.23 13.54 -9.08
N TRP A 192 17.90 12.70 -8.28
CA TRP A 192 18.48 11.45 -8.78
C TRP A 192 17.43 10.50 -9.36
N LYS A 193 16.27 10.37 -8.71
CA LYS A 193 15.16 9.58 -9.22
C LYS A 193 14.62 10.14 -10.54
N SER A 194 14.46 11.46 -10.64
CA SER A 194 14.02 12.12 -11.87
C SER A 194 15.02 11.92 -13.01
N ASP A 195 16.32 12.03 -12.72
CA ASP A 195 17.39 11.77 -13.68
C ASP A 195 17.41 10.31 -14.15
N GLN A 196 17.09 9.38 -13.26
CA GLN A 196 16.95 7.96 -13.61
C GLN A 196 15.79 7.76 -14.60
N TYR A 197 14.58 8.23 -14.28
CA TYR A 197 13.41 8.12 -15.17
C TYR A 197 13.59 8.79 -16.54
N ARG A 198 14.40 9.86 -16.63
CA ARG A 198 14.72 10.49 -17.92
C ARG A 198 15.68 9.66 -18.78
N ARG A 199 16.47 8.78 -18.16
CA ARG A 199 17.47 7.95 -18.84
C ARG A 199 16.92 6.57 -19.23
N THR A 200 15.93 6.05 -18.51
CA THR A 200 15.40 4.67 -18.63
C THR A 200 13.89 4.67 -18.72
#